data_AF-A0AAW2GE15-F1
#
_entry.id   AF-A0AAW2GE15-F1
#
_cell.length_a   1.000
_cell.length_b   1.000
_cell.length_c   1.000
_cell.angle_alpha   90.00
_cell.angle_beta   90.00
_cell.angle_gamma   90.00
#
_symmetry.space_group_name_H-M   'P 1'
#
loop_
_entity.id
_entity.type
_entity.pdbx_description
1 polymer ?
#
loop_
_entity_poly.entity_id
_entity_poly.type
_entity_poly.pdbx_seq_one_letter_code
_entity_poly.pdbx_strand_id
1 'polypeptide(L)'
;MQCKINDLPDELLEYILSLIPPYKDLQECRLVCKRWYRATKNVIEHNKAHFQKSVAFGSLLWNSLPSMHWISTIGKRHSHSACIYDNSMYVFGGCTAAWTTFNDLWQLDLSTRTWVRPITMGNYPSPKACATMLYYKTNLILFGGWSHPSPYPLHQVPIPKN
;
A
#
# COMPACT_ATOMS: atom_id res chain seq x y z
N MET A 1 26.38 7.48 -33.08
CA MET A 1 25.07 8.16 -32.99
C MET A 1 24.37 7.61 -31.74
N GLN A 2 24.06 8.44 -30.75
CA GLN A 2 23.52 7.97 -29.47
C GLN A 2 21.99 7.95 -29.56
N CYS A 3 21.38 6.76 -29.64
CA CYS A 3 19.93 6.59 -29.63
C CYS A 3 19.37 7.10 -28.30
N LYS A 4 18.42 8.04 -28.34
CA LYS A 4 17.74 8.58 -27.17
C LYS A 4 16.39 7.89 -27.00
N ILE A 5 15.84 7.93 -25.79
CA ILE A 5 14.53 7.34 -25.48
C ILE A 5 13.40 7.87 -26.38
N ASN A 6 13.54 9.11 -26.88
CA ASN A 6 12.58 9.72 -27.79
C ASN A 6 12.65 9.17 -29.22
N ASP A 7 13.70 8.43 -29.57
CA ASP A 7 13.90 7.84 -30.89
C ASP A 7 13.31 6.41 -30.97
N LEU A 8 12.88 5.84 -29.84
CA LEU A 8 12.24 4.52 -29.79
C LEU A 8 10.88 4.55 -30.50
N PRO A 9 10.42 3.43 -31.09
CA PRO A 9 9.02 3.22 -31.48
C PRO A 9 8.06 3.23 -30.28
N ASP A 10 6.77 3.47 -30.52
CA ASP A 10 5.76 3.53 -29.46
C ASP A 10 5.59 2.18 -28.74
N GLU A 11 5.73 1.07 -29.45
CA GLU A 11 5.61 -0.28 -28.88
C GLU A 11 6.70 -0.54 -27.83
N LEU A 12 7.94 -0.10 -28.09
CA LEU A 12 9.04 -0.24 -27.15
C LEU A 12 8.88 0.70 -25.95
N LEU A 13 8.38 1.91 -26.19
CA LEU A 13 8.07 2.85 -25.11
C LEU A 13 6.97 2.29 -24.20
N GLU A 14 5.87 1.78 -24.78
CA GLU A 14 4.79 1.13 -24.03
C GLU A 14 5.29 -0.10 -23.27
N TYR A 15 6.14 -0.92 -23.87
CA TYR A 15 6.76 -2.05 -23.18
C TYR A 15 7.58 -1.59 -21.96
N ILE A 16 8.43 -0.58 -22.10
CA ILE A 16 9.22 -0.03 -20.98
C ILE A 16 8.29 0.50 -19.88
N LEU A 17 7.26 1.26 -20.26
CA LEU A 17 6.27 1.79 -19.32
C LEU A 17 5.47 0.68 -18.63
N SER A 18 5.26 -0.47 -19.28
CA SER A 18 4.59 -1.63 -18.68
C SER A 18 5.38 -2.28 -17.54
N LEU A 19 6.69 -2.04 -17.48
CA LEU A 19 7.57 -2.53 -16.42
C LEU A 19 7.58 -1.62 -15.18
N ILE A 20 7.00 -0.42 -15.27
CA ILE A 20 6.90 0.53 -14.16
C ILE A 20 5.73 0.12 -13.26
N PRO A 21 5.86 0.19 -11.91
CA PRO A 21 4.75 -0.07 -11.01
C PRO A 21 3.50 0.73 -11.40
N PRO A 22 2.31 0.11 -11.46
CA PRO A 22 1.09 0.71 -12.03
C PRO A 22 0.49 1.84 -11.18
N TYR A 23 1.18 2.22 -10.12
CA TYR A 23 0.77 3.18 -9.14
C TYR A 23 1.26 4.58 -9.51
N LYS A 24 1.81 5.33 -8.55
CA LYS A 24 2.21 6.72 -8.72
C LYS A 24 3.24 6.90 -9.85
N ASP A 25 4.27 6.08 -9.89
CA ASP A 25 5.38 6.21 -10.85
C ASP A 25 4.90 6.17 -12.31
N LEU A 26 4.00 5.24 -12.63
CA LEU A 26 3.41 5.16 -13.95
C LEU A 26 2.50 6.36 -14.25
N GLN A 27 1.74 6.88 -13.27
CA GLN A 27 0.93 8.08 -13.50
C GLN A 27 1.78 9.32 -13.78
N GLU A 28 2.93 9.47 -13.11
CA GLU A 28 3.85 10.60 -13.31
C GLU A 28 4.46 10.62 -14.71
N CYS A 29 4.67 9.45 -15.33
CA CYS A 29 5.14 9.35 -16.72
C CYS A 29 4.24 10.11 -17.71
N ARG A 30 2.95 10.27 -17.41
CA ARG A 30 2.00 11.02 -18.24
C ARG A 30 2.30 12.51 -18.33
N LEU A 31 3.07 13.05 -17.39
CA LEU A 31 3.37 14.47 -17.27
C LEU A 31 4.56 14.89 -18.15
N VAL A 32 5.33 13.94 -18.69
CA VAL A 32 6.55 14.21 -19.47
C VAL A 32 6.25 14.94 -20.77
N CYS A 33 5.40 14.35 -21.62
CA CYS A 33 4.96 14.95 -22.88
C CYS A 33 3.70 14.26 -23.43
N LYS A 34 3.10 14.82 -24.49
CA LYS A 34 1.90 14.25 -25.14
C LYS A 34 2.08 12.80 -25.60
N ARG A 35 3.29 12.43 -26.03
CA ARG A 35 3.61 11.08 -26.48
C ARG A 35 3.58 10.10 -25.31
N TRP A 36 4.28 10.42 -24.23
CA TRP A 36 4.28 9.61 -22.99
C TRP A 36 2.88 9.51 -22.38
N TYR A 37 2.12 10.59 -22.39
CA TYR A 37 0.72 10.57 -21.96
C TYR A 37 -0.10 9.49 -22.69
N ARG A 38 0.03 9.40 -24.02
CA ARG A 38 -0.69 8.41 -24.84
C ARG A 38 -0.20 6.99 -24.56
N ALA A 39 1.11 6.77 -24.60
CA ALA A 39 1.71 5.46 -24.36
C ALA A 39 1.34 4.92 -22.96
N THR A 40 1.50 5.75 -21.91
CA THR A 40 1.10 5.37 -20.55
C THR A 40 -0.39 5.09 -20.43
N LYS A 41 -1.25 5.89 -21.06
CA LYS A 41 -2.69 5.65 -21.06
C LYS A 41 -3.02 4.28 -21.68
N ASN A 42 -2.41 3.95 -22.82
CA ASN A 42 -2.59 2.67 -23.48
C ASN A 42 -2.15 1.50 -22.58
N VAL A 43 -0.99 1.62 -21.93
CA VAL A 43 -0.48 0.62 -20.98
C VAL A 43 -1.45 0.41 -19.81
N ILE A 44 -2.00 1.48 -19.23
CA ILE A 44 -2.97 1.38 -18.13
C ILE A 44 -4.25 0.65 -18.58
N GLU A 45 -4.76 1.00 -19.76
CA GLU A 45 -5.96 0.37 -20.32
C GLU A 45 -5.72 -1.12 -20.63
N HIS A 46 -4.58 -1.45 -21.21
CA HIS A 46 -4.18 -2.83 -21.50
C HIS A 46 -4.04 -3.65 -20.21
N ASN A 47 -3.32 -3.12 -19.21
CA ASN A 47 -3.10 -3.80 -17.93
C ASN A 47 -4.43 -4.05 -17.21
N LYS A 48 -5.36 -3.08 -17.24
CA LYS A 48 -6.69 -3.25 -16.67
C LYS A 48 -7.48 -4.35 -17.38
N ALA A 49 -7.50 -4.35 -18.70
CA ALA A 49 -8.20 -5.36 -19.48
C ALA A 49 -7.60 -6.76 -19.27
N HIS A 50 -6.26 -6.85 -19.23
CA HIS A 50 -5.56 -8.09 -18.95
C HIS A 50 -5.89 -8.60 -17.54
N PHE A 51 -5.80 -7.74 -16.51
CA PHE A 51 -6.17 -8.09 -15.14
C PHE A 51 -7.60 -8.62 -15.04
N GLN A 52 -8.57 -7.93 -15.65
CA GLN A 52 -9.98 -8.37 -15.66
C GLN A 52 -10.15 -9.74 -16.31
N LYS A 53 -9.48 -9.99 -17.45
CA LYS A 53 -9.49 -11.30 -18.10
C LYS A 53 -8.83 -12.38 -17.25
N SER A 54 -7.69 -12.09 -16.63
CA SER A 54 -6.99 -13.03 -15.74
C SER A 54 -7.84 -13.41 -14.52
N VAL A 55 -8.57 -12.45 -13.96
CA VAL A 55 -9.50 -12.71 -12.84
C VAL A 55 -10.72 -13.51 -13.29
N ALA A 56 -11.26 -13.23 -14.49
CA ALA A 56 -12.47 -13.89 -14.98
C ALA A 56 -12.24 -15.30 -15.53
N PHE A 57 -11.10 -15.53 -16.20
CA PHE A 57 -10.85 -16.74 -16.99
C PHE A 57 -9.50 -17.41 -16.70
N GLY A 58 -8.62 -16.78 -15.92
CA GLY A 58 -7.30 -17.31 -15.60
C GLY A 58 -7.31 -18.31 -14.45
N SER A 59 -6.16 -18.96 -14.24
CA SER A 59 -5.90 -19.74 -13.02
C SER A 59 -5.26 -18.84 -11.97
N LEU A 60 -5.97 -18.58 -10.88
CA LEU A 60 -5.46 -17.79 -9.76
C LEU A 60 -4.66 -18.69 -8.83
N LEU A 61 -3.37 -18.40 -8.69
CA LEU A 61 -2.45 -19.14 -7.82
C LEU A 61 -1.99 -18.27 -6.66
N TRP A 62 -2.01 -18.84 -5.46
CA TRP A 62 -1.41 -18.23 -4.29
C TRP A 62 0.09 -18.48 -4.29
N ASN A 63 0.87 -17.41 -4.23
CA ASN A 63 2.32 -17.47 -4.08
C ASN A 63 2.73 -16.80 -2.77
N SER A 64 3.58 -17.47 -2.00
CA SER A 64 4.21 -16.87 -0.83
C SER A 64 5.43 -16.08 -1.29
N LEU A 65 5.48 -14.79 -0.95
CA LEU A 65 6.66 -13.97 -1.20
C LEU A 65 7.65 -14.17 -0.03
N PRO A 66 8.87 -14.64 -0.27
CA PRO A 66 9.85 -14.81 0.79
C PRO A 66 10.18 -13.47 1.44
N SER A 67 10.46 -13.46 2.74
CA SER A 67 10.95 -12.29 3.45
C SER A 67 12.36 -11.92 3.02
N MET A 68 12.50 -11.34 1.84
CA MET A 68 13.77 -10.86 1.32
C MET A 68 14.21 -9.62 2.11
N HIS A 69 15.09 -9.80 3.11
CA HIS A 69 15.88 -8.72 3.73
C HIS A 69 15.11 -7.42 4.07
N TRP A 70 13.86 -7.53 4.54
CA TRP A 70 13.07 -6.35 4.90
C TRP A 70 13.49 -5.83 6.27
N ILE A 71 14.03 -4.62 6.29
CA ILE A 71 14.53 -3.87 7.46
C ILE A 71 13.42 -3.65 8.52
N SER A 72 12.15 -3.80 8.15
CA SER A 72 10.99 -3.73 9.03
C SER A 72 9.85 -4.59 8.48
N THR A 73 9.27 -5.46 9.31
CA THR A 73 8.09 -6.24 8.97
C THR A 73 6.99 -6.02 9.98
N ILE A 74 5.75 -6.03 9.51
CA ILE A 74 4.59 -5.99 10.41
C ILE A 74 4.50 -7.33 11.16
N GLY A 75 4.38 -7.26 12.48
CA GLY A 75 4.25 -8.46 13.31
C GLY A 75 2.96 -9.25 13.01
N LYS A 76 3.00 -10.57 13.22
CA LYS A 76 1.84 -11.47 13.08
C LYS A 76 0.66 -10.93 13.88
N ARG A 77 -0.48 -10.79 13.20
CA ARG A 77 -1.72 -10.21 13.76
C ARG A 77 -2.94 -10.69 13.00
N HIS A 78 -4.09 -10.68 13.65
CA HIS A 78 -5.39 -10.85 12.99
C HIS A 78 -6.33 -9.69 13.36
N SER A 79 -7.51 -9.63 12.73
CA SER A 79 -8.54 -8.62 13.00
C SER A 79 -8.07 -7.16 12.91
N HIS A 80 -7.04 -6.89 12.10
CA HIS A 80 -6.54 -5.55 11.82
C HIS A 80 -7.45 -4.82 10.83
N SER A 81 -7.41 -3.50 10.83
CA SER A 81 -8.08 -2.69 9.81
C SER A 81 -7.09 -2.34 8.70
N ALA A 82 -7.52 -2.35 7.45
CA ALA A 82 -6.69 -1.95 6.32
C ALA A 82 -7.46 -1.10 5.31
N CYS A 83 -6.80 -0.12 4.70
CA CYS A 83 -7.32 0.61 3.55
C CYS A 83 -6.18 1.08 2.64
N ILE A 84 -6.50 1.35 1.38
CA ILE A 84 -5.53 1.87 0.41
C ILE A 84 -5.71 3.39 0.28
N TYR A 85 -4.59 4.11 0.28
CA TYR A 85 -4.51 5.52 -0.08
C TYR A 85 -3.26 5.75 -0.94
N ASP A 86 -3.44 6.36 -2.10
CA ASP A 86 -2.38 6.62 -3.09
C ASP A 86 -1.60 5.33 -3.44
N ASN A 87 -0.28 5.34 -3.32
CA ASN A 87 0.59 4.20 -3.58
C ASN A 87 0.83 3.31 -2.35
N SER A 88 -0.07 3.34 -1.36
CA SER A 88 0.19 2.65 -0.10
C SER A 88 -1.04 1.99 0.49
N MET A 89 -0.81 0.82 1.09
CA MET A 89 -1.76 0.19 1.98
C MET A 89 -1.42 0.57 3.42
N TYR A 90 -2.42 1.06 4.15
CA TYR A 90 -2.31 1.36 5.56
C TYR A 90 -2.97 0.25 6.36
N VAL A 91 -2.29 -0.20 7.42
CA VAL A 91 -2.79 -1.22 8.35
C VAL A 91 -2.74 -0.65 9.75
N PHE A 92 -3.87 -0.66 10.45
CA PHE A 92 -3.97 -0.22 11.84
C PHE A 92 -4.38 -1.37 12.77
N GLY A 93 -3.67 -1.48 13.89
CA GLY A 93 -4.07 -2.31 15.01
C GLY A 93 -4.13 -3.81 14.68
N GLY A 94 -5.21 -4.46 15.10
CA GLY A 94 -5.36 -5.91 15.17
C GLY A 94 -4.91 -6.46 16.53
N CYS A 95 -4.82 -7.78 16.61
CA CYS A 95 -4.37 -8.44 17.83
C CYS A 95 -3.51 -9.69 17.57
N THR A 96 -2.75 -10.06 18.60
CA THR A 96 -2.03 -11.33 18.68
C THR A 96 -3.00 -12.49 18.89
N ALA A 97 -2.52 -13.73 18.75
CA ALA A 97 -3.29 -14.93 19.11
C ALA A 97 -3.73 -14.97 20.58
N ALA A 98 -3.04 -14.25 21.48
CA ALA A 98 -3.42 -14.07 22.88
C ALA A 98 -4.34 -12.85 23.10
N TRP A 99 -5.00 -12.37 22.04
CA TRP A 99 -5.95 -11.25 22.06
C TRP A 99 -5.41 -9.89 22.49
N THR A 100 -4.10 -9.77 22.75
CA THR A 100 -3.46 -8.46 22.98
C THR A 100 -3.59 -7.60 21.73
N THR A 101 -4.25 -6.45 21.88
CA THR A 101 -4.52 -5.49 20.79
C THR A 101 -3.37 -4.50 20.57
N PHE A 102 -3.18 -4.07 19.32
CA PHE A 102 -2.18 -3.08 18.91
C PHE A 102 -2.80 -1.72 18.59
N ASN A 103 -2.01 -0.64 18.73
CA ASN A 103 -2.36 0.72 18.28
C ASN A 103 -1.38 1.30 17.25
N ASP A 104 -0.56 0.45 16.62
CA ASP A 104 0.38 0.87 15.61
C ASP A 104 -0.29 1.07 14.25
N LEU A 105 0.20 2.07 13.52
CA LEU A 105 -0.08 2.28 12.11
C LEU A 105 1.12 1.79 11.31
N TRP A 106 0.87 0.98 10.29
CA TRP A 106 1.86 0.50 9.34
C TRP A 106 1.47 0.94 7.94
N GLN A 107 2.46 1.27 7.13
CA GLN A 107 2.32 1.62 5.74
C GLN A 107 3.13 0.63 4.89
N LEU A 108 2.48 -0.01 3.93
CA LEU A 108 3.13 -0.79 2.89
C LEU A 108 3.17 0.05 1.61
N ASP A 109 4.36 0.43 1.17
CA ASP A 109 4.57 1.01 -0.16
C ASP A 109 4.36 -0.09 -1.22
N LEU A 110 3.45 0.13 -2.17
CA LEU A 110 3.09 -0.88 -3.15
C LEU A 110 4.06 -0.94 -4.34
N SER A 111 4.81 0.14 -4.62
CA SER A 111 5.88 0.14 -5.62
C SER A 111 7.08 -0.66 -5.15
N THR A 112 7.56 -0.39 -3.93
CA THR A 112 8.79 -1.01 -3.39
C THR A 112 8.50 -2.29 -2.60
N ARG A 113 7.24 -2.52 -2.21
CA ARG A 113 6.80 -3.61 -1.34
C ARG A 113 7.49 -3.59 0.02
N THR A 114 7.73 -2.39 0.57
CA THR A 114 8.38 -2.21 1.86
C THR A 114 7.42 -1.71 2.93
N TRP A 115 7.52 -2.28 4.13
CA TRP A 115 6.79 -1.81 5.30
C TRP A 115 7.56 -0.71 6.01
N VAL A 116 6.86 0.37 6.36
CA VAL A 116 7.36 1.47 7.19
C VAL A 116 6.36 1.72 8.30
N ARG A 117 6.86 2.08 9.48
CA ARG A 117 6.04 2.58 10.59
C ARG A 117 6.06 4.11 10.56
N PRO A 118 5.04 4.78 10.00
CA PRO A 118 5.02 6.23 9.91
C PRO A 118 5.06 6.88 11.30
N ILE A 119 5.80 7.98 11.40
CA ILE A 119 5.78 8.85 12.58
C ILE A 119 4.49 9.66 12.52
N THR A 120 3.64 9.51 13.52
CA THR A 120 2.39 10.25 13.64
C THR A 120 2.45 11.20 14.84
N MET A 121 1.73 12.31 14.77
CA MET A 121 1.63 13.30 15.84
C MET A 121 0.23 13.26 16.47
N GLY A 122 0.12 13.82 17.67
CA GLY A 122 -1.14 13.88 18.42
C GLY A 122 -1.41 12.62 19.24
N ASN A 123 -2.68 12.41 19.60
CA ASN A 123 -3.09 11.27 20.39
C ASN A 123 -3.29 10.05 19.49
N TYR A 124 -2.52 9.00 19.75
CA TYR A 124 -2.75 7.69 19.15
C TYR A 124 -4.15 7.18 19.50
N PRO A 125 -4.89 6.57 18.55
CA PRO A 125 -6.09 5.83 18.90
C PRO A 125 -5.74 4.76 19.94
N SER A 126 -6.73 4.38 20.76
CA SER A 126 -6.56 3.22 21.64
C SER A 126 -6.22 1.97 20.82
N PRO A 127 -5.57 0.96 21.41
CA PRO A 127 -5.40 -0.34 20.75
C PRO A 127 -6.74 -0.90 20.27
N LYS A 128 -6.84 -1.34 19.01
CA LYS A 128 -8.10 -1.79 18.42
C LYS A 128 -7.94 -3.05 17.60
N ALA A 129 -8.85 -4.00 17.80
CA ALA A 129 -9.12 -5.11 16.90
C ALA A 129 -10.58 -5.05 16.40
N CYS A 130 -10.84 -5.63 15.23
CA CYS A 130 -12.14 -5.61 14.55
C CYS A 130 -12.69 -4.21 14.28
N ALA A 131 -11.82 -3.19 14.22
CA ALA A 131 -12.21 -1.84 13.81
C ALA A 131 -12.37 -1.78 12.29
N THR A 132 -13.10 -0.76 11.82
CA THR A 132 -13.18 -0.42 10.40
C THR A 132 -12.33 0.80 10.12
N MET A 133 -11.51 0.74 9.07
CA MET A 133 -10.72 1.88 8.60
C MET A 133 -11.06 2.17 7.14
N LEU A 134 -11.25 3.45 6.82
CA LEU A 134 -11.53 3.91 5.47
C LEU A 134 -10.78 5.20 5.17
N TYR A 135 -10.43 5.39 3.90
CA TYR A 135 -9.88 6.64 3.41
C TYR A 135 -11.01 7.55 2.91
N TYR A 136 -10.98 8.82 3.31
CA TYR A 136 -11.89 9.86 2.82
C TYR A 136 -11.14 11.18 2.60
N LYS A 137 -11.08 11.63 1.35
CA LYS A 137 -10.41 12.84 0.85
C LYS A 137 -8.92 12.92 1.16
N THR A 138 -8.54 13.19 2.39
CA THR A 138 -7.15 13.30 2.84
C THR A 138 -6.95 12.68 4.22
N ASN A 139 -7.99 11.99 4.73
CA ASN A 139 -8.01 11.46 6.08
C ASN A 139 -8.22 9.95 6.06
N LEU A 140 -7.54 9.27 7.00
CA LEU A 140 -7.88 7.91 7.39
C LEU A 140 -8.84 7.99 8.57
N ILE A 141 -10.04 7.45 8.40
CA ILE A 141 -11.08 7.42 9.43
C ILE A 141 -11.12 6.01 10.00
N LEU A 142 -10.94 5.90 11.32
CA LEU A 142 -10.99 4.65 12.07
C LEU A 142 -12.22 4.67 12.99
N PHE A 143 -13.05 3.63 12.92
CA PHE A 143 -14.29 3.55 13.69
C PHE A 143 -14.49 2.17 14.33
N GLY A 144 -15.07 2.19 15.53
CA GLY A 144 -15.46 0.99 16.27
C GLY A 144 -14.27 0.17 16.78
N GLY A 145 -14.46 -1.15 16.75
CA GLY A 145 -13.54 -2.13 17.31
C GLY A 145 -13.56 -2.21 18.83
N TRP A 146 -12.79 -3.14 19.37
CA TRP A 146 -12.64 -3.36 20.80
C TRP A 146 -11.16 -3.39 21.20
N SER A 147 -10.92 -3.18 22.49
CA SER A 147 -9.59 -3.00 23.06
C SER A 147 -9.34 -4.04 24.14
N HIS A 148 -8.21 -4.74 24.04
CA HIS A 148 -7.65 -5.56 25.11
C HIS A 148 -6.14 -5.29 25.17
N PRO A 149 -5.75 -4.17 25.80
CA PRO A 149 -4.35 -3.76 25.85
C PRO A 149 -3.56 -4.70 26.76
N SER A 150 -2.30 -4.96 26.41
CA SER A 150 -1.38 -5.65 27.31
C SER A 150 -1.06 -4.75 28.52
N PRO A 151 -0.99 -5.31 29.75
CA PRO A 151 -0.50 -4.59 30.94
C PRO A 151 0.98 -4.16 30.81
N TYR A 152 1.73 -4.73 29.87
CA TYR A 152 3.10 -4.34 29.52
C TYR A 152 3.11 -3.62 28.16
N PRO A 153 3.71 -2.43 28.02
CA PRO A 153 3.45 -1.58 26.86
C PRO A 153 4.22 -2.05 25.63
N LEU A 154 3.53 -2.72 24.72
CA LEU A 154 3.87 -2.70 23.29
C LEU A 154 3.09 -1.59 22.55
N HIS A 155 2.44 -0.68 23.28
CA HIS A 155 1.59 0.38 22.74
C HIS A 155 2.19 1.77 22.98
N GLN A 156 1.99 2.67 22.02
CA GLN A 156 2.33 4.09 22.20
C GLN A 156 1.35 4.71 23.20
N VAL A 157 1.87 5.36 24.24
CA VAL A 157 1.09 6.04 25.27
C VAL A 157 0.79 7.47 24.79
N PRO A 158 -0.41 8.02 25.01
CA PRO A 158 -0.69 9.43 24.75
C PRO A 158 0.31 10.32 25.49
N ILE A 159 0.77 11.39 24.83
CA ILE A 159 1.60 12.41 25.49
C ILE A 159 0.69 13.12 26.52
N PRO A 160 1.08 13.19 27.81
CA PRO A 160 0.28 13.90 28.79
C PRO A 160 0.11 15.36 28.36
N LYS A 161 -1.13 15.85 28.40
CA LYS A 161 -1.39 17.28 28.29
C LYS A 161 -0.93 17.93 29.61
N ASN A 162 0.07 18.81 29.53
CA ASN A 162 0.40 19.76 30.59
C ASN A 162 -0.74 20.75 30.80
#